data_AF-A0A2D7H0V3-F1
#
_entry.id   AF-A0A2D7H0V3-F1
#
_cell.length_a   1.000
_cell.length_b   1.000
_cell.length_c   1.000
_cell.angle_alpha   90.00
_cell.angle_beta   90.00
_cell.angle_gamma   90.00
#
_symmetry.space_group_name_H-M   'P 1'
#
loop_
_entity.id
_entity.type
_entity.pdbx_description
1 polymer ?
#
loop_
_entity_poly.entity_id
_entity_poly.type
_entity_poly.pdbx_seq_one_letter_code
_entity_poly.pdbx_strand_id
1 'polypeptide(L)'
;MPDKSLLETFETPTETPFLIEHINEEFTSVCPVTGHPDFGTIVLRYEPATTCVELKSLKLYHQSFRNEGIFYEAVTNKMRDDLAECMQPAWMQVITKWKGRGGIRSTITASFGDVPSCWQGK
;
A
#
# COMPACT_ATOMS: atom_id res chain seq x y z
N MET A 1 12.53 9.43 -4.46
CA MET A 1 11.24 9.40 -3.75
C MET A 1 10.19 8.78 -4.65
N PRO A 2 9.34 7.89 -4.12
CA PRO A 2 8.24 7.28 -4.87
C PRO A 2 7.31 8.33 -5.48
N ASP A 3 6.85 8.07 -6.70
CA ASP A 3 6.14 9.04 -7.52
C ASP A 3 4.62 8.87 -7.41
N LYS A 4 4.01 9.65 -6.51
CA LYS A 4 2.55 9.64 -6.30
C LYS A 4 1.76 10.20 -7.49
N SER A 5 2.39 10.95 -8.40
CA SER A 5 1.71 11.51 -9.58
C SER A 5 1.28 10.44 -10.59
N LEU A 6 1.81 9.23 -10.45
CA LEU A 6 1.43 8.05 -11.24
C LEU A 6 0.08 7.46 -10.85
N LEU A 7 -0.49 7.83 -9.69
CA LEU A 7 -1.76 7.28 -9.22
C LEU A 7 -2.93 7.90 -9.98
N GLU A 8 -3.79 7.04 -10.50
CA GLU A 8 -5.04 7.40 -11.16
C GLU A 8 -6.21 6.73 -10.45
N THR A 9 -7.39 7.34 -10.55
CA THR A 9 -8.62 6.83 -9.95
C THR A 9 -9.76 6.79 -10.97
N PHE A 10 -10.74 5.94 -10.73
CA PHE A 10 -12.00 5.93 -11.47
C PHE A 10 -13.19 5.94 -10.49
N GLU A 11 -14.36 6.39 -10.97
CA GLU A 11 -15.56 6.46 -10.15
C GLU A 11 -16.02 5.08 -9.66
N THR A 12 -16.49 5.02 -8.42
CA THR A 12 -17.09 3.81 -7.86
C THR A 12 -18.27 3.35 -8.75
N PRO A 13 -18.36 2.06 -9.15
CA PRO A 13 -19.40 1.59 -10.08
C PRO A 13 -20.76 1.33 -9.42
N THR A 14 -20.87 1.52 -8.10
CA THR A 14 -22.10 1.24 -7.32
C THR A 14 -22.14 2.11 -6.07
N GLU A 15 -23.36 2.40 -5.59
CA GLU A 15 -23.60 3.15 -4.37
C GLU A 15 -23.57 2.29 -3.10
N THR A 16 -23.60 0.96 -3.23
CA THR A 16 -23.61 0.05 -2.06
C THR A 16 -22.18 -0.14 -1.56
N PRO A 17 -21.89 -0.04 -0.24
CA PRO A 17 -20.56 -0.28 0.28
C PRO A 17 -20.00 -1.67 -0.07
N PHE A 18 -18.74 -1.73 -0.46
CA PHE A 18 -18.03 -2.98 -0.76
C PHE A 18 -16.55 -2.88 -0.38
N LEU A 19 -15.92 -4.03 -0.21
CA LEU A 19 -14.51 -4.14 0.14
C LEU A 19 -13.69 -4.54 -1.09
N ILE A 20 -12.57 -3.84 -1.31
CA ILE A 20 -11.54 -4.27 -2.25
C ILE A 20 -10.31 -4.74 -1.46
N GLU A 21 -9.75 -5.88 -1.85
CA GLU A 21 -8.41 -6.33 -1.46
C GLU A 21 -7.54 -6.50 -2.71
N HIS A 22 -6.41 -5.79 -2.76
CA HIS A 22 -5.38 -5.95 -3.77
C HIS A 22 -4.12 -6.53 -3.14
N ILE A 23 -3.58 -7.59 -3.76
CA ILE A 23 -2.35 -8.24 -3.32
C ILE A 23 -1.31 -8.08 -4.42
N ASN A 24 -0.20 -7.42 -4.11
CA ASN A 24 0.97 -7.31 -4.98
C ASN A 24 2.12 -8.10 -4.38
N GLU A 25 2.47 -9.22 -5.02
CA GLU A 25 3.54 -10.13 -4.57
C GLU A 25 4.92 -9.79 -5.13
N GLU A 26 5.02 -8.75 -5.97
CA GLU A 26 6.22 -8.38 -6.73
C GLU A 26 6.89 -7.11 -6.20
N PHE A 27 6.52 -6.65 -5.00
CA PHE A 27 7.05 -5.40 -4.46
C PHE A 27 8.52 -5.51 -4.04
N THR A 28 9.29 -4.48 -4.37
CA THR A 28 10.68 -4.36 -3.95
C THR A 28 11.10 -2.90 -3.75
N SER A 29 12.05 -2.68 -2.84
CA SER A 29 12.73 -1.41 -2.60
C SER A 29 14.17 -1.68 -2.15
N VAL A 30 14.94 -0.67 -1.76
CA VAL A 30 16.34 -0.82 -1.34
C VAL A 30 16.50 -0.47 0.14
N CYS A 31 17.29 -1.26 0.86
CA CYS A 31 17.67 -0.96 2.23
C CYS A 31 18.55 0.31 2.26
N PRO A 32 18.17 1.38 2.98
CA PRO A 32 18.92 2.64 2.96
C PRO A 32 20.33 2.53 3.56
N VAL A 33 20.57 1.52 4.40
CA VAL A 33 21.87 1.30 5.08
C VAL A 33 22.81 0.46 4.23
N THR A 34 22.31 -0.63 3.63
CA THR A 34 23.17 -1.63 2.99
C THR A 34 23.12 -1.63 1.47
N GLY A 35 22.16 -0.94 0.86
CA GLY A 35 21.94 -0.95 -0.58
C GLY A 35 21.39 -2.27 -1.14
N HIS A 36 21.11 -3.28 -0.30
CA HIS A 36 20.54 -4.54 -0.76
C HIS A 36 19.04 -4.40 -1.06
N PRO A 37 18.52 -5.11 -2.08
CA PRO A 37 17.11 -5.11 -2.38
C PRO A 37 16.33 -5.83 -1.28
N ASP A 38 15.24 -5.20 -0.85
CA ASP A 38 14.19 -5.75 0.01
C ASP A 38 13.02 -6.18 -0.85
N PHE A 39 12.41 -7.31 -0.50
CA PHE A 39 11.25 -7.85 -1.20
C PHE A 39 10.11 -8.06 -0.21
N GLY A 40 8.89 -7.81 -0.66
CA GLY A 40 7.71 -8.01 0.16
C GLY A 40 6.44 -8.15 -0.66
N THR A 41 5.37 -8.53 0.04
CA THR A 41 4.01 -8.51 -0.49
C THR A 41 3.29 -7.30 0.09
N ILE A 42 2.62 -6.53 -0.76
CA ILE A 42 1.71 -5.46 -0.34
C ILE A 42 0.29 -6.02 -0.37
N VAL A 43 -0.46 -5.79 0.70
CA VAL A 43 -1.90 -5.97 0.75
C VAL A 43 -2.53 -4.60 0.98
N LEU A 44 -3.32 -4.15 0.03
CA LEU A 44 -4.14 -2.94 0.13
C LEU A 44 -5.59 -3.37 0.31
N ARG A 45 -6.17 -3.06 1.47
CA ARG A 45 -7.60 -3.24 1.76
C ARG A 45 -8.25 -1.88 1.90
N TYR A 46 -9.38 -1.67 1.25
CA TYR A 46 -10.12 -0.42 1.42
C TYR A 46 -11.58 -0.56 1.03
N GLU A 47 -12.38 0.30 1.64
CA GLU A 47 -13.74 0.60 1.19
C GLU A 47 -13.70 1.95 0.47
N PRO A 48 -14.00 2.00 -0.84
CA PRO A 48 -14.02 3.25 -1.57
C PRO A 48 -15.15 4.15 -1.05
N ALA A 49 -14.94 5.46 -1.07
CA ALA A 49 -16.02 6.43 -0.91
C ALA A 49 -16.62 6.75 -2.30
N THR A 50 -15.95 7.61 -3.07
CA THR A 50 -16.40 8.02 -4.42
C THR A 50 -15.53 7.47 -5.54
N THR A 51 -14.31 7.02 -5.23
CA THR A 51 -13.37 6.52 -6.24
C THR A 51 -12.64 5.25 -5.82
N CYS A 52 -12.24 4.47 -6.83
CA CYS A 52 -11.36 3.32 -6.73
C CYS A 52 -10.02 3.66 -7.39
N VAL A 53 -8.93 3.05 -6.91
CA VAL A 53 -7.61 3.19 -7.56
C VAL A 53 -7.55 2.36 -8.85
N GLU A 54 -6.98 2.93 -9.92
CA GLU A 54 -6.75 2.22 -11.18
C GLU A 54 -5.55 1.28 -11.05
N LEU A 55 -5.71 0.02 -11.47
CA LEU A 55 -4.77 -1.06 -11.15
C LEU A 55 -3.40 -0.92 -11.84
N LYS A 56 -3.36 -0.42 -13.08
CA LYS A 56 -2.09 -0.17 -13.78
C LYS A 56 -1.31 0.96 -13.11
N SER A 57 -1.99 2.03 -12.71
CA SER A 57 -1.45 3.20 -12.01
C SER A 57 -0.85 2.78 -10.66
N LEU A 58 -1.58 1.94 -9.90
CA LEU A 58 -1.13 1.36 -8.63
C LEU A 58 0.13 0.51 -8.81
N LYS A 59 0.17 -0.30 -9.87
CA LYS A 59 1.37 -1.09 -10.22
C LYS A 59 2.57 -0.18 -10.51
N LEU A 60 2.39 0.87 -11.32
CA LEU A 60 3.48 1.80 -11.65
C LEU A 60 3.96 2.57 -10.42
N TYR A 61 3.03 3.00 -9.55
CA TYR A 61 3.35 3.60 -8.26
C TYR A 61 4.19 2.66 -7.40
N HIS A 62 3.78 1.39 -7.22
CA HIS A 62 4.59 0.40 -6.50
C HIS A 62 5.97 0.19 -7.12
N GLN A 63 6.08 0.17 -8.46
CA GLN A 63 7.37 0.04 -9.16
C GLN A 63 8.29 1.24 -8.94
N SER A 64 7.75 2.44 -8.66
CA SER A 64 8.55 3.63 -8.37
C SER A 64 9.42 3.51 -7.11
N PHE A 65 9.10 2.57 -6.21
CA PHE A 65 9.91 2.28 -5.01
C PHE A 65 11.14 1.42 -5.29
N ARG A 66 11.26 0.80 -6.47
CA ARG A 66 12.23 -0.26 -6.77
C ARG A 66 13.67 0.06 -6.39
N ASN A 67 14.10 1.30 -6.63
CA ASN A 67 15.45 1.78 -6.37
C ASN A 67 15.51 2.78 -5.20
N GLU A 68 14.41 2.95 -4.47
CA GLU A 68 14.34 3.89 -3.35
C GLU A 68 14.97 3.27 -2.10
N GLY A 69 15.91 4.00 -1.49
CA GLY A 69 16.45 3.67 -0.17
C GLY A 69 15.47 4.06 0.94
N ILE A 70 14.69 3.12 1.45
CA ILE A 70 13.57 3.42 2.37
C ILE A 70 13.32 2.30 3.39
N PHE A 71 13.01 2.66 4.63
CA PHE A 71 12.65 1.70 5.68
C PHE A 71 11.24 1.15 5.49
N TYR A 72 11.00 -0.07 5.97
CA TYR A 72 9.73 -0.77 5.82
C TYR A 72 8.55 0.05 6.34
N GLU A 73 8.70 0.65 7.51
CA GLU A 73 7.70 1.49 8.16
C GLU A 73 7.37 2.73 7.33
N ALA A 74 8.40 3.33 6.73
CA ALA A 74 8.24 4.50 5.87
C ALA A 74 7.54 4.12 4.55
N VAL A 75 7.85 2.96 3.96
CA VAL A 75 7.14 2.44 2.78
C VAL A 75 5.64 2.31 3.07
N THR A 76 5.27 1.61 4.16
CA THR A 76 3.87 1.35 4.50
C THR A 76 3.10 2.65 4.78
N ASN A 77 3.68 3.56 5.57
CA ASN A 77 3.03 4.83 5.91
C ASN A 77 2.91 5.75 4.68
N LYS A 78 3.96 5.83 3.84
CA LYS A 78 3.92 6.63 2.62
C LYS A 78 2.88 6.13 1.63
N MET A 79 2.77 4.81 1.45
CA MET A 79 1.70 4.21 0.64
C MET A 79 0.32 4.57 1.18
N ARG A 80 0.10 4.45 2.49
CA ARG A 80 -1.17 4.85 3.11
C ARG A 80 -1.47 6.32 2.81
N ASP A 81 -0.53 7.22 3.05
CA ASP A 81 -0.75 8.67 2.92
C ASP A 81 -1.03 9.07 1.47
N ASP A 82 -0.21 8.60 0.53
CA ASP A 82 -0.38 8.93 -0.89
C ASP A 82 -1.69 8.36 -1.45
N LEU A 83 -2.09 7.14 -1.06
CA LEU A 83 -3.36 6.53 -1.49
C LEU A 83 -4.58 7.17 -0.81
N ALA A 84 -4.48 7.53 0.47
CA ALA A 84 -5.57 8.21 1.17
C ALA A 84 -5.83 9.61 0.60
N GLU A 85 -4.78 10.36 0.27
CA GLU A 85 -4.89 11.66 -0.41
C GLU A 85 -5.53 11.50 -1.80
N CYS A 86 -5.13 10.48 -2.55
CA CYS A 86 -5.59 10.24 -3.92
C CYS A 86 -7.05 9.75 -4.00
N MET A 87 -7.44 8.82 -3.13
CA MET A 87 -8.72 8.10 -3.25
C MET A 87 -9.79 8.58 -2.26
N GLN A 88 -9.38 9.21 -1.16
CA GLN A 88 -10.25 9.60 -0.04
C GLN A 88 -11.24 8.48 0.37
N PRO A 89 -10.74 7.27 0.69
CA PRO A 89 -11.60 6.13 0.99
C PRO A 89 -12.34 6.32 2.33
N ALA A 90 -13.44 5.60 2.54
CA ALA A 90 -14.13 5.58 3.83
C ALA A 90 -13.18 5.05 4.93
N TRP A 91 -12.43 4.00 4.61
CA TRP A 91 -11.31 3.51 5.40
C TRP A 91 -10.33 2.71 4.53
N MET A 92 -9.09 2.57 5.00
CA MET A 92 -8.05 1.81 4.30
C MET A 92 -7.06 1.17 5.28
N GLN A 93 -6.50 0.04 4.86
CA GLN A 93 -5.31 -0.57 5.44
C GLN A 93 -4.29 -0.89 4.35
N VAL A 94 -3.04 -0.45 4.56
CA VAL A 94 -1.88 -0.90 3.81
C VAL A 94 -1.07 -1.82 4.73
N ILE A 95 -0.87 -3.07 4.29
CA ILE A 95 -0.12 -4.08 5.03
C ILE A 95 1.04 -4.55 4.15
N THR A 96 2.26 -4.38 4.63
CA THR A 96 3.47 -4.86 3.93
C THR A 96 4.05 -6.05 4.67
N LYS A 97 4.20 -7.19 3.98
CA LYS A 97 4.76 -8.44 4.51
C LYS A 97 6.14 -8.67 3.89
N TRP A 98 7.19 -8.47 4.66
CA TRP A 98 8.57 -8.47 4.16
C TRP A 98 9.23 -9.84 4.23
N LYS A 99 10.04 -10.18 3.21
CA LYS A 99 10.92 -11.35 3.25
C LYS A 99 11.99 -11.18 4.32
N GLY A 100 12.47 -12.30 4.83
CA GLY A 100 13.29 -12.30 6.03
C GLY A 100 14.70 -11.73 5.82
N ARG A 101 15.18 -10.93 6.76
CA ARG A 101 16.59 -10.55 6.92
C ARG A 101 17.13 -11.11 8.24
N GLY A 102 18.24 -11.85 8.19
CA GLY A 102 18.79 -12.52 9.37
C GLY A 102 17.81 -13.49 10.04
N GLY A 103 16.88 -14.08 9.26
CA GLY A 103 15.83 -14.95 9.78
C GLY A 103 14.59 -14.23 10.35
N ILE A 104 14.59 -12.89 10.40
CA ILE A 104 13.49 -12.08 10.96
C ILE A 104 12.62 -11.56 9.82
N ARG A 105 11.30 -11.77 9.92
CA ARG A 105 10.30 -11.21 9.00
C ARG A 105 9.50 -10.12 9.71
N SER A 106 9.15 -9.08 8.97
CA SER A 106 8.34 -7.98 9.48
C SER A 106 7.02 -7.89 8.71
N THR A 107 5.93 -7.68 9.45
CA THR A 107 4.65 -7.26 8.89
C THR A 107 4.34 -5.90 9.48
N ILE A 108 4.19 -4.89 8.63
CA ILE A 108 3.83 -3.54 9.05
C ILE A 108 2.44 -3.24 8.52
N THR A 109 1.58 -2.67 9.36
CA THR A 109 0.23 -2.26 9.01
C THR A 109 0.06 -0.78 9.30
N ALA A 110 -0.40 -0.03 8.31
CA ALA A 110 -0.79 1.37 8.45
C ALA A 110 -2.25 1.52 8.02
N SER A 111 -3.04 2.29 8.78
CA SER A 111 -4.48 2.43 8.56
C SER A 111 -4.88 3.90 8.44
N PHE A 112 -5.94 4.16 7.69
CA PHE A 112 -6.59 5.46 7.52
C PHE A 112 -8.10 5.30 7.72
N GLY A 113 -8.74 6.29 8.36
CA GLY A 113 -10.17 6.28 8.68
C GLY A 113 -10.56 5.29 9.78
N ASP A 114 -11.87 5.11 9.95
CA ASP A 114 -12.45 4.24 10.97
C ASP A 114 -12.49 2.78 10.49
N VAL A 115 -11.34 2.10 10.55
CA VAL A 115 -11.24 0.69 10.14
C VAL A 115 -12.16 -0.20 10.99
N PRO A 116 -13.08 -0.97 10.38
CA PRO A 116 -13.99 -1.84 11.11
C PRO A 116 -13.26 -2.83 12.01
N SER A 117 -13.81 -3.10 13.19
CA SER A 117 -13.18 -3.98 14.20
C SER A 117 -12.88 -5.39 13.70
N CYS A 118 -13.65 -5.91 12.73
CA CYS A 118 -13.42 -7.21 12.11
C CYS A 118 -12.13 -7.28 11.26
N TRP A 119 -11.53 -6.12 10.93
CA TRP A 119 -10.29 -5.95 10.18
C TRP A 119 -9.13 -5.39 11.01
N GLN A 120 -9.38 -4.98 12.26
CA GLN A 120 -8.32 -4.52 13.16
C GLN A 120 -7.39 -5.69 13.51
N GLY A 121 -6.09 -5.51 13.28
CA GLY A 121 -5.06 -6.50 13.58
C GLY A 121 -4.96 -7.71 12.62
N LYS A 122 -5.62 -7.64 11.45
CA LYS A 122 -5.57 -8.67 10.39
C LYS A 122 -4.73 -8.26 9.18
#